data_AF-A0A496WBX1-F1
#
_entry.id   AF-A0A496WBX1-F1
#
_cell.length_a   1.000
_cell.length_b   1.000
_cell.length_c   1.000
_cell.angle_alpha   90.00
_cell.angle_beta   90.00
_cell.angle_gamma   90.00
#
_symmetry.space_group_name_H-M   'P 1'
#
loop_
_entity.id
_entity.type
_entity.pdbx_description
1 polymer ?
#
loop_
_entity_poly.entity_id
_entity_poly.type
_entity_poly.pdbx_seq_one_letter_code
_entity_poly.pdbx_strand_id
1 'polypeptide(L)'
;MIDAMLGELSQFHETHGFYVQGVSIEVAMLPEGWEGRTIQVKSEDGTKGNIGYCLESHDLAASKLAAYRDKDRDFIRVLLIEGMIDVEILLYRVDLLPVTDEIKEQSINWIKRTAKDL
;
A
#
# COMPACT_ATOMS: atom_id res chain seq x y z
N MET A 1 10.31 -9.79 -19.70
CA MET A 1 11.49 -9.38 -18.93
C MET A 1 11.47 -7.87 -18.81
N ILE A 2 10.94 -7.33 -17.70
CA ILE A 2 10.92 -5.88 -17.43
C ILE A 2 12.27 -5.45 -16.82
N ASP A 3 12.89 -6.32 -16.02
CA ASP A 3 14.14 -6.03 -15.31
C ASP A 3 15.34 -5.78 -16.23
N ALA A 4 15.35 -6.36 -17.44
CA ALA A 4 16.48 -6.18 -18.38
C ALA A 4 16.60 -4.74 -18.92
N MET A 5 15.50 -3.97 -18.95
CA MET A 5 15.51 -2.59 -19.45
C MET A 5 15.38 -1.55 -18.35
N LEU A 6 14.76 -1.89 -17.21
CA LEU A 6 14.45 -0.95 -16.14
C LEU A 6 15.01 -1.35 -14.77
N GLY A 7 15.62 -2.54 -14.64
CA GLY A 7 16.11 -3.09 -13.38
C GLY A 7 17.45 -2.50 -12.94
N GLU A 8 17.99 -3.04 -11.85
CA GLU A 8 19.29 -2.64 -11.32
C GLU A 8 20.40 -2.87 -12.37
N LEU A 9 21.30 -1.90 -12.49
CA LEU A 9 22.36 -1.83 -13.51
C LEU A 9 21.88 -1.80 -14.98
N SER A 10 20.60 -1.56 -15.23
CA SER A 10 20.11 -1.29 -16.58
C SER A 10 20.57 0.08 -17.09
N GLN A 11 20.53 0.26 -18.42
CA GLN A 11 20.77 1.58 -19.03
C GLN A 11 19.82 2.66 -18.48
N PHE A 12 18.61 2.28 -18.09
CA PHE A 12 17.66 3.17 -17.41
C PHE A 12 18.17 3.60 -16.03
N HIS A 13 18.66 2.64 -15.23
CA HIS A 13 19.21 2.90 -13.90
C HIS A 13 20.42 3.84 -13.97
N GLU A 14 21.36 3.59 -14.87
CA GLU A 14 22.53 4.45 -15.08
C GLU A 14 22.14 5.88 -15.51
N THR A 15 21.09 6.00 -16.32
CA THR A 15 20.65 7.30 -16.87
C THR A 15 19.86 8.14 -15.85
N HIS A 16 19.05 7.50 -14.99
CA HIS A 16 18.08 8.21 -14.14
C HIS A 16 18.37 8.12 -12.63
N GLY A 17 19.30 7.27 -12.19
CA GLY A 17 19.66 7.12 -10.77
C GLY A 17 18.62 6.40 -9.91
N PHE A 18 17.58 5.82 -10.52
CA PHE A 18 16.61 4.92 -9.88
C PHE A 18 16.25 3.78 -10.84
N TYR A 19 15.76 2.66 -10.32
CA TYR A 19 15.39 1.48 -11.10
C TYR A 19 14.01 0.95 -10.70
N VAL A 20 13.40 0.18 -11.61
CA VAL A 20 12.14 -0.52 -11.40
C VAL A 20 12.45 -1.97 -11.10
N GLN A 21 12.03 -2.44 -9.92
CA GLN A 21 12.15 -3.85 -9.56
C GLN A 21 10.79 -4.54 -9.70
N GLY A 22 10.71 -5.54 -10.58
CA GLY A 22 9.55 -6.42 -10.63
C GLY A 22 9.54 -7.32 -9.40
N VAL A 23 8.75 -6.96 -8.38
CA VAL A 23 8.45 -7.87 -7.25
C VAL A 23 7.14 -8.60 -7.53
N SER A 24 7.10 -9.91 -7.26
CA SER A 24 5.82 -10.65 -7.28
C SER A 24 4.87 -10.06 -6.25
N ILE A 25 3.58 -9.95 -6.59
CA ILE A 25 2.56 -9.44 -5.66
C ILE A 25 2.42 -10.30 -4.40
N GLU A 26 2.96 -11.52 -4.43
CA GLU A 26 3.09 -12.44 -3.29
C GLU A 26 3.80 -11.83 -2.07
N VAL A 27 4.55 -10.73 -2.24
CA VAL A 27 5.25 -10.05 -1.14
C VAL A 27 4.33 -9.12 -0.34
N ALA A 28 3.19 -8.69 -0.89
CA ALA A 28 2.24 -7.81 -0.23
C ALA A 28 0.97 -8.57 0.16
N MET A 29 0.71 -8.69 1.46
CA MET A 29 -0.57 -9.20 1.96
C MET A 29 -1.62 -8.11 1.75
N LEU A 30 -2.53 -8.30 0.79
CA LEU A 30 -3.58 -7.35 0.45
C LEU A 30 -4.95 -7.87 0.90
N PRO A 31 -5.87 -6.99 1.34
CA PRO A 31 -7.21 -7.41 1.73
C PRO A 31 -7.98 -8.05 0.57
N GLU A 32 -8.80 -9.06 0.86
CA GLU A 32 -9.61 -9.74 -0.16
C GLU A 32 -10.43 -8.75 -1.00
N GLY A 33 -10.43 -8.96 -2.33
CA GLY A 33 -11.16 -8.13 -3.30
C GLY A 33 -10.58 -6.73 -3.55
N TRP A 34 -9.32 -6.48 -3.18
CA TRP A 34 -8.66 -5.18 -3.38
C TRP A 34 -8.59 -4.79 -4.86
N GLU A 35 -8.53 -5.76 -5.79
CA GLU A 35 -8.44 -5.48 -7.23
C GLU A 35 -9.64 -4.65 -7.71
N GLY A 36 -10.82 -4.95 -7.19
CA GLY A 36 -12.07 -4.25 -7.51
C GLY A 36 -12.20 -2.87 -6.87
N ARG A 37 -11.26 -2.50 -5.98
CA ARG A 37 -11.23 -1.20 -5.29
C ARG A 37 -10.12 -0.29 -5.79
N THR A 38 -9.33 -0.73 -6.77
CA THR A 38 -8.26 0.08 -7.34
C THR A 38 -8.80 1.40 -7.93
N ILE A 39 -8.02 2.46 -7.75
CA ILE A 39 -8.32 3.79 -8.25
C ILE A 39 -7.59 3.99 -9.58
N GLN A 40 -8.35 4.29 -10.62
CA GLN A 40 -7.80 4.56 -11.94
C GLN A 40 -7.16 5.95 -11.98
N VAL A 41 -5.87 5.99 -12.29
CA VAL A 41 -5.12 7.22 -12.52
C VAL A 41 -4.80 7.32 -14.01
N LYS A 42 -5.39 8.32 -14.66
CA LYS A 42 -5.16 8.64 -16.08
C LYS A 42 -5.10 10.15 -16.26
N SER A 43 -4.07 10.63 -16.95
CA SER A 43 -3.96 12.02 -17.40
C SER A 43 -3.24 12.07 -18.75
N GLU A 44 -3.59 13.04 -19.60
CA GLU A 44 -2.94 13.20 -20.90
C GLU A 44 -1.46 13.58 -20.74
N ASP A 45 -1.14 14.50 -19.82
CA ASP A 45 0.24 14.94 -19.64
C ASP A 45 1.06 14.02 -18.71
N GLY A 46 0.48 13.62 -17.56
CA GLY A 46 1.20 12.90 -16.51
C GLY A 46 1.35 11.40 -16.78
N THR A 47 0.35 10.76 -17.39
CA THR A 47 0.40 9.34 -17.74
C THR A 47 0.50 9.09 -19.25
N LYS A 48 0.61 10.16 -20.07
CA LYS A 48 0.69 10.07 -21.55
C LYS A 48 -0.47 9.27 -22.14
N GLY A 49 -1.67 9.46 -21.59
CA GLY A 49 -2.88 8.73 -21.99
C GLY A 49 -2.98 7.29 -21.49
N ASN A 50 -1.98 6.77 -20.76
CA ASN A 50 -2.02 5.42 -20.17
C ASN A 50 -2.80 5.39 -18.87
N ILE A 51 -3.25 4.20 -18.48
CA ILE A 51 -3.99 3.96 -17.25
C ILE A 51 -3.09 3.28 -16.23
N GLY A 52 -2.91 3.89 -15.07
CA GLY A 52 -2.40 3.24 -13.86
C GLY A 52 -3.55 2.85 -12.93
N TYR A 53 -3.46 1.68 -12.30
CA TYR A 53 -4.38 1.27 -11.24
C TYR A 53 -3.64 1.37 -9.91
N CYS A 54 -4.05 2.31 -9.07
CA CYS A 54 -3.48 2.53 -7.76
C CYS A 54 -4.29 1.80 -6.70
N LEU A 55 -3.61 1.27 -5.68
CA LEU A 55 -4.29 0.72 -4.51
C LEU A 55 -5.12 1.81 -3.81
N GLU A 56 -6.28 1.42 -3.32
CA GLU A 56 -7.07 2.26 -2.43
C GLU A 56 -6.29 2.48 -1.13
N SER A 57 -6.41 3.67 -0.55
CA SER A 57 -5.65 4.10 0.62
C SER A 57 -5.81 3.21 1.85
N HIS A 58 -7.00 2.67 2.11
CA HIS A 58 -7.21 1.76 3.25
C HIS A 58 -6.64 0.37 2.97
N ASP A 59 -6.75 -0.13 1.72
CA ASP A 59 -6.11 -1.39 1.32
C ASP A 59 -4.58 -1.30 1.44
N LEU A 60 -4.00 -0.17 1.02
CA LEU A 60 -2.58 0.11 1.21
C LEU A 60 -2.20 0.15 2.70
N ALA A 61 -2.95 0.89 3.51
CA ALA A 61 -2.69 1.01 4.95
C ALA A 61 -2.80 -0.35 5.66
N ALA A 62 -3.82 -1.15 5.37
CA ALA A 62 -3.99 -2.49 5.92
C ALA A 62 -2.80 -3.40 5.56
N SER A 63 -2.38 -3.39 4.29
CA SER A 63 -1.22 -4.16 3.83
C SER A 63 0.08 -3.77 4.54
N LYS A 64 0.29 -2.46 4.76
CA LYS A 64 1.44 -1.93 5.50
C LYS A 64 1.39 -2.28 6.99
N LEU A 65 0.21 -2.26 7.61
CA LEU A 65 0.05 -2.70 9.01
C LEU A 65 0.38 -4.18 9.19
N ALA A 66 0.01 -5.03 8.24
CA ALA A 66 0.34 -6.46 8.29
C ALA A 66 1.86 -6.70 8.34
N ALA A 67 2.67 -5.84 7.73
CA ALA A 67 4.13 -5.90 7.80
C ALA A 67 4.71 -5.37 9.13
N TYR A 68 3.92 -4.59 9.86
CA TYR A 68 4.14 -4.12 11.24
C TYR A 68 5.50 -3.43 11.51
N ARG A 69 5.99 -2.61 10.57
CA ARG A 69 7.26 -1.87 10.71
C ARG A 69 7.00 -0.49 11.32
N ASP A 70 7.96 0.05 12.07
CA ASP A 70 7.84 1.37 12.72
C ASP A 70 7.44 2.48 11.75
N LYS A 71 8.17 2.60 10.64
CA LYS A 71 7.90 3.60 9.59
C LYS A 71 6.51 3.48 8.96
N ASP A 72 5.96 2.27 8.88
CA ASP A 72 4.66 2.01 8.28
C ASP A 72 3.55 2.52 9.23
N ARG A 73 3.75 2.38 10.54
CA ARG A 73 2.85 2.91 11.57
C ARG A 73 2.87 4.43 11.61
N ASP A 74 4.03 5.05 11.48
CA ASP A 74 4.15 6.51 11.40
C ASP A 74 3.44 7.06 10.15
N PHE A 75 3.63 6.41 9.00
CA PHE A 75 2.95 6.76 7.76
C PHE A 75 1.42 6.70 7.91
N ILE A 76 0.89 5.62 8.46
CA ILE A 76 -0.57 5.42 8.61
C ILE A 76 -1.16 6.37 9.64
N ARG A 77 -0.42 6.69 10.71
CA ARG A 77 -0.83 7.71 11.67
C ARG A 77 -1.03 9.07 10.99
N VAL A 78 -0.14 9.46 10.08
CA VAL A 78 -0.29 10.70 9.31
C VAL A 78 -1.53 10.63 8.41
N LEU A 79 -1.78 9.50 7.73
CA LEU A 79 -2.99 9.34 6.91
C LEU A 79 -4.28 9.51 7.73
N LEU A 80 -4.31 9.01 8.96
CA LEU A 80 -5.44 9.18 9.89
C LEU A 80 -5.59 10.66 10.32
N ILE A 81 -4.49 11.32 10.69
CA ILE A 81 -4.50 12.74 11.09
C ILE A 81 -5.02 13.64 9.97
N GLU A 82 -4.57 13.39 8.75
CA GLU A 82 -4.96 14.17 7.56
C GLU A 82 -6.36 13.79 7.03
N GLY A 83 -7.05 12.83 7.65
CA GLY A 83 -8.37 12.36 7.23
C GLY A 83 -8.37 11.68 5.85
N MET A 84 -7.21 11.18 5.40
CA MET A 84 -7.08 10.47 4.12
C MET A 84 -7.60 9.04 4.20
N ILE A 85 -7.69 8.48 5.41
CA ILE A 85 -8.32 7.19 5.69
C ILE A 85 -9.20 7.28 6.93
N ASP A 86 -10.27 6.50 6.92
CA ASP A 86 -11.24 6.31 8.00
C ASP A 86 -10.90 5.08 8.84
N VAL A 87 -11.12 5.19 10.16
CA VAL A 87 -10.80 4.15 11.13
C VAL A 87 -11.67 2.91 10.94
N GLU A 88 -12.97 3.07 10.70
CA GLU A 88 -13.91 1.95 10.57
C GLU A 88 -13.63 1.17 9.29
N ILE A 89 -13.36 1.88 8.19
CA ILE A 89 -12.99 1.25 6.91
C ILE A 89 -11.65 0.53 7.05
N LEU A 90 -10.66 1.13 7.71
CA LEU A 90 -9.36 0.50 7.91
C LEU A 90 -9.47 -0.79 8.75
N LEU A 91 -10.26 -0.78 9.83
CA LEU A 91 -10.52 -1.97 10.63
C LEU A 91 -11.16 -3.09 9.79
N TYR A 92 -12.12 -2.74 8.95
CA TYR A 92 -12.73 -3.70 8.02
C TYR A 92 -11.72 -4.25 7.01
N ARG A 93 -10.81 -3.43 6.47
CA ARG A 93 -9.75 -3.89 5.56
C ARG A 93 -8.76 -4.84 6.22
N VAL A 94 -8.41 -4.58 7.48
CA VAL A 94 -7.53 -5.48 8.25
C VAL A 94 -8.17 -6.86 8.45
N ASP A 95 -9.48 -6.92 8.67
CA ASP A 95 -10.21 -8.19 8.83
C ASP A 95 -10.17 -9.06 7.56
N LEU A 96 -10.16 -8.42 6.39
CA LEU A 96 -10.07 -9.08 5.08
C LEU A 96 -8.65 -9.51 4.69
N LEU A 97 -7.63 -9.26 5.52
CA LEU A 97 -6.25 -9.66 5.19
C LEU A 97 -6.08 -11.19 5.24
N PRO A 98 -5.36 -11.79 4.28
CA PRO A 98 -5.01 -13.21 4.29
C PRO A 98 -3.80 -13.48 5.20
N VAL A 99 -3.90 -13.10 6.46
CA VAL A 99 -2.86 -13.26 7.50
C VAL A 99 -3.44 -13.96 8.73
N THR A 100 -2.59 -14.36 9.67
CA THR A 100 -3.04 -15.02 10.90
C THR A 100 -3.85 -14.08 11.79
N ASP A 101 -4.71 -14.66 12.64
CA ASP A 101 -5.56 -13.87 13.54
C ASP A 101 -4.72 -13.04 14.52
N GLU A 102 -3.53 -13.51 14.92
CA GLU A 102 -2.63 -12.74 15.78
C GLU A 102 -2.17 -11.43 15.11
N ILE A 103 -1.89 -11.45 13.80
CA ILE A 103 -1.50 -10.25 13.05
C ILE A 103 -2.68 -9.30 12.91
N LYS A 104 -3.90 -9.83 12.67
CA LYS A 104 -5.13 -9.03 12.61
C LYS A 104 -5.41 -8.35 13.95
N GLU A 105 -5.39 -9.11 15.05
CA GLU A 105 -5.61 -8.59 16.40
C GLU A 105 -4.57 -7.53 16.77
N GLN A 106 -3.28 -7.79 16.48
CA GLN A 106 -2.21 -6.82 16.71
C GLN A 106 -2.46 -5.51 15.96
N SER A 107 -2.87 -5.59 14.70
CA SER A 107 -3.16 -4.44 13.85
C SER A 107 -4.40 -3.68 14.35
N ILE A 108 -5.48 -4.39 14.66
CA ILE A 108 -6.73 -3.83 15.20
C ILE A 108 -6.48 -3.10 16.53
N ASN A 109 -5.72 -3.71 17.44
CA ASN A 109 -5.39 -3.11 18.72
C ASN A 109 -4.56 -1.84 18.55
N TRP A 110 -3.62 -1.84 17.60
CA TRP A 110 -2.85 -0.64 17.28
C TRP A 110 -3.73 0.47 16.69
N ILE A 111 -4.65 0.15 15.78
CA ILE A 111 -5.59 1.12 15.18
C ILE A 111 -6.45 1.75 16.27
N LYS A 112 -7.09 0.94 17.12
CA LYS A 112 -7.97 1.41 18.20
C LYS A 112 -7.23 2.30 19.20
N ARG A 113 -5.99 1.95 19.56
CA ARG A 113 -5.17 2.78 20.46
C ARG A 113 -4.83 4.11 19.80
N THR A 114 -4.34 4.05 18.56
CA THR A 114 -3.92 5.26 17.83
C THR A 114 -5.08 6.20 17.59
N ALA A 115 -6.24 5.71 17.14
CA ALA A 115 -7.44 6.51 16.91
C ALA A 115 -7.97 7.21 18.19
N LYS A 116 -7.71 6.64 19.37
CA LYS A 116 -8.06 7.28 20.66
C LYS A 116 -7.09 8.39 21.05
N ASP A 117 -5.85 8.31 20.57
CA ASP A 117 -4.76 9.24 20.88
C ASP A 117 -4.66 10.40 19.87
N LEU A 118 -5.45 10.36 18.78
CA LEU A 118 -5.57 11.43 17.77
C LEU A 118 -6.73 12.37 18.12
#